data_AF-A0A956E5I6-F1
#
_entry.id   AF-A0A956E5I6-F1
#
_cell.length_a   1.000
_cell.length_b   1.000
_cell.length_c   1.000
_cell.angle_alpha   90.00
_cell.angle_beta   90.00
_cell.angle_gamma   90.00
#
_symmetry.space_group_name_H-M   'P 1'
#
loop_
_entity.id
_entity.type
_entity.pdbx_description
1 polymer ?
#
loop_
_entity_poly.entity_id
_entity_poly.type
_entity_poly.pdbx_seq_one_letter_code
_entity_poly.pdbx_strand_id
1 'polypeptide(L)'
;YELAYGYAHDDPSPLVHAARACLEHDRPTTGRAFAERATQEYPKWGPAWEIAGDIAVVQKDRGPARAAYKRALSAEGPVDKARVKRKLAALK
;
A
#
# COMPACT_ATOMS: atom_id res chain seq x y z
N TYR A 1 -23.61 1.08 21.43
CA TYR A 1 -22.34 1.37 22.14
C TYR A 1 -21.33 1.79 21.08
N GLU A 2 -21.42 3.05 20.67
CA GLU A 2 -20.78 3.64 19.49
C GLU A 2 -19.59 4.52 19.89
N LEU A 3 -18.54 3.92 20.45
CA LEU A 3 -17.40 4.66 21.03
C LEU A 3 -16.05 4.44 20.30
N ALA A 4 -16.04 3.90 19.08
CA ALA A 4 -14.79 3.60 18.37
C ALA A 4 -14.64 4.27 16.98
N TYR A 5 -15.48 5.24 16.63
CA TYR A 5 -15.45 5.85 15.28
C TYR A 5 -14.58 7.12 15.17
N GLY A 6 -14.06 7.63 16.29
CA GLY A 6 -13.36 8.93 16.33
C GLY A 6 -11.83 8.87 16.41
N TYR A 7 -11.22 7.72 16.75
CA TYR A 7 -9.78 7.65 17.07
C TYR A 7 -8.91 6.98 16.00
N ALA A 8 -9.51 6.38 14.96
CA ALA A 8 -8.78 5.65 13.91
C ALA A 8 -8.60 6.45 12.62
N HIS A 9 -8.95 7.75 12.60
CA HIS A 9 -8.79 8.59 11.42
C HIS A 9 -7.36 9.13 11.25
N ASP A 10 -6.51 9.05 12.27
CA ASP A 10 -5.11 9.50 12.19
C ASP A 10 -4.13 8.36 11.86
N ASP A 11 -4.59 7.11 11.97
CA ASP A 11 -3.77 5.94 11.73
C ASP A 11 -3.86 5.51 10.25
N PRO A 12 -2.74 5.50 9.49
CA PRO A 12 -2.70 4.94 8.13
C PRO A 12 -2.92 3.41 8.10
N SER A 13 -2.73 2.77 9.24
CA SER A 13 -2.81 1.33 9.46
C SER A 13 -4.11 0.67 8.92
N PRO A 14 -5.33 1.12 9.29
CA PRO A 14 -6.60 0.55 8.79
C PRO A 14 -6.74 0.54 7.28
N LEU A 15 -6.28 1.59 6.56
CA LEU A 15 -6.36 1.62 5.10
C LEU A 15 -5.40 0.60 4.47
N VAL A 16 -4.19 0.47 5.02
CA VAL A 16 -3.22 -0.55 4.58
C VAL A 16 -3.71 -1.96 4.88
N HIS A 17 -4.33 -2.18 6.04
CA HIS A 17 -4.95 -3.45 6.41
C HIS A 17 -6.14 -3.79 5.50
N ALA A 18 -7.00 -2.83 5.17
CA ALA A 18 -8.09 -3.02 4.23
C ALA A 18 -7.59 -3.39 2.83
N ALA A 19 -6.56 -2.70 2.35
CA ALA A 19 -5.91 -2.99 1.07
C ALA A 19 -5.32 -4.41 1.04
N ARG A 20 -4.69 -4.84 2.13
CA ARG A 20 -4.15 -6.20 2.31
C ARG A 20 -5.24 -7.26 2.36
N ALA A 21 -6.31 -7.04 3.13
CA ALA A 21 -7.45 -7.95 3.16
C ALA A 21 -8.08 -8.11 1.77
N CYS A 22 -8.20 -7.02 1.01
CA CYS A 22 -8.68 -7.09 -0.38
C CYS A 22 -7.78 -7.94 -1.28
N LEU A 23 -6.45 -7.91 -1.09
CA LEU A 23 -5.54 -8.81 -1.78
C LEU A 23 -5.77 -10.28 -1.41
N GLU A 24 -5.97 -10.57 -0.12
CA GLU A 24 -6.21 -11.94 0.36
C GLU A 24 -7.54 -12.50 -0.14
N HIS A 25 -8.52 -11.63 -0.40
CA HIS A 25 -9.82 -11.99 -0.97
C HIS A 25 -9.87 -11.96 -2.51
N ASP A 26 -8.73 -11.89 -3.20
CA ASP A 26 -8.63 -11.80 -4.66
C ASP A 26 -9.43 -10.62 -5.27
N ARG A 27 -9.53 -9.51 -4.53
CA ARG A 27 -10.17 -8.25 -4.96
C ARG A 27 -9.14 -7.13 -5.13
N PRO A 28 -8.18 -7.27 -6.05
CA PRO A 28 -7.08 -6.32 -6.17
C PRO A 28 -7.55 -4.94 -6.65
N THR A 29 -8.64 -4.83 -7.42
CA THR A 29 -9.23 -3.55 -7.83
C THR A 29 -9.73 -2.72 -6.66
N THR A 30 -10.45 -3.34 -5.72
CA THR A 30 -10.89 -2.66 -4.49
C THR A 30 -9.70 -2.34 -3.58
N GLY A 31 -8.75 -3.28 -3.47
CA GLY A 31 -7.51 -3.05 -2.71
C GLY A 31 -6.73 -1.85 -3.22
N ARG A 32 -6.71 -1.64 -4.54
CA ARG A 32 -6.05 -0.50 -5.18
C ARG A 32 -6.65 0.82 -4.72
N ALA A 33 -7.98 0.94 -4.71
CA ALA A 33 -8.63 2.17 -4.25
C ALA A 33 -8.29 2.50 -2.78
N PHE A 34 -8.21 1.49 -1.91
CA PHE A 34 -7.78 1.68 -0.52
C PHE A 34 -6.32 2.08 -0.41
N ALA A 35 -5.43 1.44 -1.18
CA ALA A 35 -4.02 1.79 -1.21
C ALA A 35 -3.79 3.19 -1.78
N GLU A 36 -4.52 3.59 -2.83
CA GLU A 36 -4.48 4.94 -3.39
C GLU A 36 -4.90 5.97 -2.35
N ARG A 37 -6.01 5.75 -1.62
CA ARG A 37 -6.39 6.60 -0.48
C ARG A 37 -5.32 6.65 0.59
N ALA A 38 -4.73 5.52 0.97
CA ALA A 38 -3.66 5.48 1.97
C ALA A 38 -2.44 6.32 1.52
N THR A 39 -2.08 6.26 0.24
CA THR A 39 -0.96 7.05 -0.30
C THR A 39 -1.27 8.53 -0.50
N GLN A 40 -2.54 8.90 -0.67
CA GLN A 40 -3.00 10.29 -0.79
C GLN A 40 -3.06 10.97 0.58
N GLU A 41 -3.67 10.30 1.57
CA GLU A 41 -3.80 10.80 2.94
C GLU A 41 -2.45 10.78 3.66
N TYR A 42 -1.65 9.73 3.43
CA TYR A 42 -0.36 9.52 4.10
C TYR A 42 0.78 9.32 3.09
N PRO A 43 1.16 10.38 2.34
CA PRO A 43 2.18 10.27 1.31
C PRO A 43 3.57 9.94 1.87
N LYS A 44 3.80 10.23 3.15
CA LYS A 44 5.05 9.92 3.84
C LYS A 44 5.12 8.48 4.35
N TRP A 45 4.03 7.73 4.39
CA TRP A 45 3.97 6.39 5.00
C TRP A 45 4.39 5.30 4.02
N GLY A 46 5.62 4.81 4.16
CA GLY A 46 6.17 3.78 3.27
C GLY A 46 5.36 2.48 3.12
N PRO A 47 4.73 1.92 4.17
CA PRO A 47 3.88 0.72 4.03
C PRO A 47 2.68 0.88 3.09
N ALA A 48 2.14 2.09 2.93
CA ALA A 48 1.04 2.36 1.99
C ALA A 48 1.50 2.20 0.53
N TRP A 49 2.72 2.66 0.24
CA TRP A 49 3.34 2.49 -1.08
C TRP A 49 3.78 1.05 -1.35
N GLU A 50 4.17 0.29 -0.31
CA GLU A 50 4.46 -1.14 -0.46
C GLU A 50 3.21 -1.92 -0.87
N ILE A 51 2.08 -1.74 -0.16
CA ILE A 51 0.84 -2.47 -0.48
C ILE A 51 0.27 -2.05 -1.84
N ALA A 52 0.38 -0.76 -2.20
CA ALA A 52 0.01 -0.27 -3.53
C ALA A 52 0.82 -0.97 -4.64
N GLY A 53 2.11 -1.19 -4.39
CA GLY A 53 2.99 -1.95 -5.26
C GLY A 53 2.56 -3.42 -5.39
N ASP A 54 2.32 -4.12 -4.28
CA ASP A 54 1.86 -5.53 -4.29
C ASP A 54 0.55 -5.67 -5.06
N ILE A 55 -0.41 -4.77 -4.83
CA ILE A 55 -1.67 -4.76 -5.55
C ILE A 55 -1.45 -4.60 -7.05
N ALA A 56 -0.59 -3.67 -7.46
CA ALA A 56 -0.26 -3.49 -8.86
C ALA A 56 0.43 -4.73 -9.46
N VAL A 57 1.28 -5.44 -8.70
CA VAL A 57 1.87 -6.72 -9.15
C VAL A 57 0.80 -7.78 -9.36
N VAL A 58 -0.17 -7.91 -8.45
CA VAL A 58 -1.29 -8.85 -8.57
C VAL A 58 -2.17 -8.52 -9.78
N GLN A 59 -2.39 -7.23 -10.06
CA GLN A 59 -3.09 -6.77 -11.27
C GLN A 59 -2.28 -6.93 -12.56
N LYS A 60 -1.05 -7.48 -12.49
CA LYS A 60 -0.08 -7.58 -13.59
C LYS A 60 0.32 -6.23 -14.19
N ASP A 61 0.16 -5.17 -13.41
CA ASP A 61 0.29 -3.79 -13.81
C ASP A 61 1.70 -3.28 -13.40
N ARG A 62 2.69 -3.62 -14.23
CA ARG A 62 4.12 -3.41 -13.89
C ARG A 62 4.53 -1.94 -13.85
N GLY A 63 3.87 -1.09 -14.63
CA GLY A 63 4.10 0.36 -14.66
C GLY A 63 3.83 1.01 -13.30
N PRO A 64 2.58 0.98 -12.81
CA PRO A 64 2.25 1.55 -11.50
C PRO A 64 2.97 0.83 -10.35
N ALA A 65 3.22 -0.48 -10.44
CA ALA A 65 3.97 -1.20 -9.42
C ALA A 65 5.39 -0.65 -9.23
N ARG A 66 6.12 -0.38 -10.32
CA ARG A 66 7.46 0.24 -10.24
C ARG A 66 7.40 1.64 -9.65
N ALA A 67 6.42 2.45 -10.03
CA ALA A 67 6.27 3.81 -9.52
C ALA A 67 5.98 3.81 -8.01
N ALA A 68 5.07 2.94 -7.56
CA ALA A 68 4.73 2.76 -6.15
C ALA A 68 5.93 2.29 -5.32
N TYR A 69 6.66 1.27 -5.77
CA TYR A 69 7.87 0.81 -5.07
C TYR A 69 8.98 1.86 -5.03
N LYS A 70 9.18 2.65 -6.10
CA LYS A 70 10.12 3.79 -6.05
C LYS A 70 9.70 4.81 -5.00
N ARG A 71 8.41 5.15 -4.92
CA ARG A 71 7.87 6.04 -3.88
C ARG A 71 8.04 5.44 -2.49
N ALA A 72 7.82 4.14 -2.31
CA ALA A 72 8.06 3.43 -1.05
C ALA A 72 9.51 3.53 -0.58
N LEU A 73 10.49 3.49 -1.50
CA LEU A 73 11.91 3.63 -1.16
C LEU A 73 12.29 5.05 -0.71
N SER A 74 11.62 6.05 -1.27
CA SER A 74 11.77 7.46 -0.93
C SER A 74 10.93 7.90 0.28
N ALA A 75 9.93 7.11 0.69
CA ALA A 75 9.05 7.41 1.81
C ALA A 75 9.73 7.14 3.17
N GLU A 76 9.18 7.76 4.21
CA GLU A 76 9.61 7.63 5.59
C GLU A 76 8.72 6.60 6.34
N GLY A 77 9.13 6.15 7.52
CA GLY A 77 8.41 5.14 8.30
C GLY A 77 8.92 3.70 8.13
N PRO A 78 8.23 2.71 8.72
CA PRO A 78 8.69 1.32 8.84
C PRO A 78 8.52 0.57 7.51
N VAL A 79 9.29 0.98 6.50
CA VAL A 79 9.28 0.37 5.18
C VAL A 79 10.50 -0.52 5.00
N ASP A 80 10.24 -1.75 4.57
CA ASP A 80 11.28 -2.74 4.39
C ASP A 80 11.94 -2.54 3.02
N LYS A 81 12.81 -1.52 2.92
CA LYS A 81 13.43 -1.07 1.66
C LYS A 81 14.12 -2.22 0.92
N ALA A 82 14.66 -3.20 1.64
CA ALA A 82 15.25 -4.41 1.07
C ALA A 82 14.20 -5.30 0.39
N ARG A 83 13.03 -5.48 1.01
CA ARG A 83 11.89 -6.23 0.45
C ARG A 83 11.35 -5.53 -0.79
N VAL A 84 11.13 -4.20 -0.71
CA VAL A 84 10.68 -3.37 -1.85
C VAL A 84 11.67 -3.44 -3.02
N LYS A 85 12.98 -3.32 -2.77
CA LYS A 85 14.00 -3.47 -3.82
C LYS A 85 13.96 -4.84 -4.49
N ARG A 86 13.78 -5.92 -3.73
CA ARG A 86 13.65 -7.28 -4.28
C ARG A 86 12.42 -7.40 -5.17
N LYS A 87 11.26 -6.89 -4.74
CA LYS A 87 10.03 -6.88 -5.57
C LYS A 87 10.18 -6.02 -6.82
N LEU A 88 10.82 -4.86 -6.70
CA LEU A 88 11.12 -3.98 -7.84
C LEU A 88 12.04 -4.68 -8.85
N ALA A 89 13.06 -5.41 -8.39
CA ALA A 89 13.95 -6.19 -9.24
C ALA A 89 13.24 -7.39 -9.90
N ALA A 90 12.27 -8.00 -9.21
CA ALA A 90 11.44 -9.08 -9.77
C ALA A 90 10.47 -8.59 -10.86
N LEU A 91 10.17 -7.29 -10.92
CA LEU A 91 9.37 -6.64 -11.96
C LEU A 91 10.18 -6.25 -13.21
N LYS A 92 11.44 -6.72 -13.35
CA LYS A 92 12.29 -6.42 -14.49
C LYS A 92 11.74 -7.03 -15.78
#